data_AF-A0A3C1LSR3-F1
#
_entry.id   AF-A0A3C1LSR3-F1
#
_cell.length_a   1.000
_cell.length_b   1.000
_cell.length_c   1.000
_cell.angle_alpha   90.00
_cell.angle_beta   90.00
_cell.angle_gamma   90.00
#
_symmetry.space_group_name_H-M   'P 1'
#
loop_
_entity.id
_entity.type
_entity.pdbx_description
1 polymer ?
#
loop_
_entity_poly.entity_id
_entity_poly.type
_entity_poly.pdbx_seq_one_letter_code
_entity_poly.pdbx_strand_id
1 'polypeptide(L)'
;MKKRLITSALPYVNNIPHLGNLTQVLSADVFARFCRLRGYETLYICGTDEYGTATETRAAKEGVSPRELCDHYHAIHRDIYKWFNIDFDYFGRTSTPKQTEIVQDIFRRCDENGFITEKETEQLYCPKCDRFLAD
;
A
#
# COMPACT_ATOMS: atom_id res chain seq x y z
N MET A 1 -0.65 -19.12 -24.46
CA MET A 1 -0.27 -17.71 -24.14
C MET A 1 0.27 -17.68 -22.72
N LYS A 2 1.44 -17.07 -22.45
CA LYS A 2 2.02 -17.03 -21.10
C LYS A 2 1.46 -15.84 -20.33
N LYS A 3 1.08 -16.04 -19.06
CA LYS A 3 0.53 -15.00 -18.18
C LYS A 3 1.63 -14.29 -17.38
N ARG A 4 1.48 -12.98 -17.15
CA ARG A 4 2.39 -12.15 -16.37
C ARG A 4 1.58 -11.28 -15.41
N LEU A 5 1.76 -11.51 -14.11
CA LEU A 5 1.33 -10.59 -13.06
C LEU A 5 2.51 -9.69 -12.71
N ILE A 6 2.33 -8.39 -12.84
CA ILE A 6 3.32 -7.36 -12.53
C ILE A 6 2.75 -6.51 -11.40
N THR A 7 3.59 -6.21 -10.42
CA THR A 7 3.24 -5.33 -9.31
C THR A 7 4.36 -4.33 -9.07
N SER A 8 4.03 -3.20 -8.47
CA SER A 8 4.98 -2.26 -7.87
C SER A 8 4.73 -2.20 -6.37
N ALA A 9 5.72 -1.76 -5.60
CA ALA A 9 5.50 -1.56 -4.17
C ALA A 9 4.44 -0.48 -3.96
N LEU A 10 3.53 -0.74 -3.04
CA LEU A 10 2.43 0.16 -2.72
C LEU A 10 3.01 1.44 -2.09
N PRO A 11 2.83 2.64 -2.69
CA PRO A 11 3.17 3.89 -2.02
C PRO A 11 2.36 4.10 -0.74
N TYR A 12 3.04 4.51 0.33
CA TYR A 12 2.41 5.06 1.53
C TYR A 12 1.68 6.37 1.21
N VAL A 13 0.46 6.53 1.70
CA VAL A 13 -0.36 7.74 1.46
C VAL A 13 -0.32 8.74 2.62
N ASN A 14 0.87 9.26 2.88
CA ASN A 14 1.08 10.32 3.86
C ASN A 14 1.76 11.56 3.26
N ASN A 15 2.06 11.55 1.96
CA ASN A 15 2.71 12.64 1.25
C ASN A 15 2.39 12.63 -0.26
N ILE A 16 2.85 13.68 -0.95
CA ILE A 16 2.87 13.74 -2.41
C ILE A 16 4.09 12.94 -2.90
N PRO A 17 3.96 12.04 -3.89
CA PRO A 17 5.07 11.24 -4.37
C PRO A 17 6.15 12.11 -5.02
N HIS A 18 7.40 11.88 -4.64
CA HIS A 18 8.57 12.48 -5.29
C HIS A 18 9.08 11.60 -6.43
N LEU A 19 10.06 12.09 -7.21
CA LEU A 19 10.59 11.36 -8.37
C LEU A 19 11.12 9.96 -8.02
N GLY A 20 11.75 9.80 -6.85
CA GLY A 20 12.17 8.49 -6.35
C GLY A 20 11.03 7.49 -6.14
N ASN A 21 9.80 7.91 -5.80
CA ASN A 21 8.66 7.00 -5.73
C ASN A 21 8.17 6.58 -7.12
N LEU A 22 8.40 7.43 -8.13
CA LEU A 22 7.99 7.18 -9.51
C LEU A 22 8.89 6.18 -10.23
N THR A 23 10.17 6.07 -9.87
CA THR A 23 11.13 5.19 -10.57
C THR A 23 10.68 3.73 -10.58
N GLN A 24 10.13 3.23 -9.48
CA GLN A 24 9.65 1.84 -9.39
C GLN A 24 8.40 1.57 -10.23
N VAL A 25 7.45 2.50 -10.27
CA VAL A 25 6.23 2.36 -11.09
C VAL A 25 6.55 2.55 -12.58
N LEU A 26 7.45 3.47 -12.92
CA LEU A 26 7.93 3.66 -14.30
C LEU A 26 8.64 2.41 -14.82
N SER A 27 9.51 1.81 -14.01
CA SER A 27 10.24 0.59 -14.42
C SER A 27 9.29 -0.58 -14.66
N ALA A 28 8.28 -0.73 -13.80
CA ALA A 28 7.25 -1.76 -13.96
C ALA A 28 6.33 -1.50 -15.15
N ASP A 29 5.97 -0.24 -15.42
CA ASP A 29 5.16 0.16 -16.58
C ASP A 29 5.87 -0.16 -17.91
N VAL A 30 7.15 0.19 -18.03
CA VAL A 30 7.96 -0.15 -19.22
C VAL A 30 7.97 -1.66 -19.45
N PHE A 31 8.13 -2.44 -18.39
CA PHE A 31 8.11 -3.89 -18.48
C PHE A 31 6.71 -4.46 -18.83
N ALA A 32 5.64 -3.88 -18.28
CA ALA A 32 4.27 -4.25 -18.61
C ALA A 32 3.95 -4.00 -20.09
N ARG A 33 4.33 -2.84 -20.61
CA ARG A 33 4.20 -2.49 -22.03
C ARG A 33 4.99 -3.44 -22.92
N PHE A 34 6.23 -3.75 -22.56
CA PHE A 34 7.02 -4.78 -23.25
C PHE A 34 6.29 -6.13 -23.25
N CYS A 35 5.76 -6.57 -22.12
CA CYS A 35 5.04 -7.84 -22.03
C CYS A 35 3.80 -7.87 -22.94
N ARG A 36 3.00 -6.79 -22.93
CA ARG A 36 1.84 -6.64 -23.82
C ARG A 36 2.26 -6.70 -25.30
N LEU A 37 3.31 -5.98 -25.70
CA LEU A 37 3.84 -5.99 -27.07
C LEU A 37 4.38 -7.36 -27.52
N ARG A 38 4.87 -8.17 -26.58
CA ARG A 38 5.34 -9.53 -26.85
C ARG A 38 4.22 -10.58 -26.86
N GLY A 39 2.96 -10.17 -26.70
CA GLY A 39 1.80 -11.06 -26.71
C GLY A 39 1.61 -11.85 -25.41
N TYR A 40 2.17 -11.39 -24.28
CA TYR A 40 1.87 -11.98 -22.98
C TYR A 40 0.51 -11.49 -22.47
N GLU A 41 -0.27 -12.38 -21.84
CA GLU A 41 -1.44 -11.99 -21.06
C GLU A 41 -0.94 -11.28 -19.81
N THR A 42 -1.03 -9.96 -19.78
CA THR A 42 -0.35 -9.13 -18.77
C THR A 42 -1.37 -8.44 -17.89
N LEU A 43 -1.20 -8.57 -16.58
CA LEU A 43 -1.95 -7.84 -15.56
C LEU A 43 -0.94 -7.05 -14.72
N TYR A 44 -1.00 -5.73 -14.77
CA TYR A 44 -0.18 -4.81 -13.99
C TYR A 44 -1.06 -4.09 -12.97
N ILE A 45 -0.84 -4.36 -11.68
CA ILE A 45 -1.62 -3.77 -10.59
C ILE A 45 -0.73 -3.05 -9.58
N CYS A 46 -1.29 -2.03 -8.96
CA CYS A 46 -0.69 -1.34 -7.82
C CYS A 46 -1.81 -0.76 -6.96
N GLY A 47 -1.46 0.07 -5.99
CA GLY A 47 -2.42 0.75 -5.14
C GLY A 47 -1.73 1.53 -4.04
N THR A 48 -2.49 2.04 -3.10
CA THR A 48 -1.96 2.78 -1.95
C THR A 48 -1.90 1.93 -0.70
N ASP A 49 -0.83 2.07 0.07
CA ASP A 49 -0.73 1.53 1.42
C ASP A 49 -1.16 2.57 2.47
N GLU A 50 -2.20 2.22 3.21
CA GLU A 50 -3.01 3.14 4.00
C GLU A 50 -2.90 2.92 5.50
N TYR A 51 -2.34 1.79 5.91
CA TYR A 51 -2.21 1.45 7.33
C TYR A 51 -0.88 1.93 7.91
N GLY A 52 -0.84 2.09 9.23
CA GLY A 52 0.36 2.34 10.00
C GLY A 52 0.43 3.72 10.66
N THR A 53 1.35 3.82 11.63
CA THR A 53 1.52 4.97 12.52
C THR A 53 1.81 6.27 11.77
N ALA A 54 2.45 6.20 10.60
CA ALA A 54 2.76 7.36 9.79
C ALA A 54 1.48 8.06 9.27
N THR A 55 0.49 7.28 8.81
CA THR A 55 -0.82 7.78 8.39
C THR A 55 -1.56 8.39 9.57
N GLU A 56 -1.63 7.69 10.70
CA GLU A 56 -2.32 8.17 11.90
C GLU A 56 -1.70 9.46 12.45
N THR A 57 -0.36 9.53 12.49
CA THR A 57 0.37 10.73 12.94
C THR A 57 0.13 11.91 12.02
N ARG A 58 0.09 11.68 10.70
CA ARG A 58 -0.17 12.73 9.72
C ARG A 58 -1.62 13.24 9.84
N ALA A 59 -2.58 12.33 9.94
CA ALA A 59 -4.00 12.65 10.11
C ALA A 59 -4.23 13.49 11.38
N ALA A 60 -3.61 13.08 12.50
CA ALA A 60 -3.67 13.84 13.75
C ALA A 60 -3.05 15.25 13.65
N LYS A 61 -1.94 15.39 12.90
CA LYS A 61 -1.31 16.70 12.64
C LYS A 61 -2.19 17.62 11.79
N GLU A 62 -2.94 17.06 10.85
CA GLU A 62 -3.85 17.81 9.97
C GLU A 62 -5.25 18.01 10.55
N GLY A 63 -5.57 17.37 11.68
CA GLY A 63 -6.88 17.46 12.31
C GLY A 63 -7.99 16.75 11.53
N VAL A 64 -7.64 15.73 10.74
CA VAL A 64 -8.57 14.92 9.94
C VAL A 64 -8.51 13.45 10.37
N SER A 65 -9.49 12.66 9.97
CA SER A 65 -9.43 11.20 10.17
C SER A 65 -8.39 10.54 9.25
N PRO A 66 -7.82 9.37 9.63
CA PRO A 66 -6.95 8.60 8.74
C PRO A 66 -7.61 8.28 7.40
N ARG A 67 -8.92 8.02 7.41
CA ARG A 67 -9.67 7.73 6.18
C ARG A 67 -9.69 8.92 5.22
N GLU A 68 -10.02 10.11 5.72
CA GLU A 68 -10.02 11.34 4.92
C GLU A 68 -8.64 11.64 4.35
N LEU A 69 -7.59 11.46 5.16
CA LEU A 69 -6.20 11.62 4.71
C LEU A 69 -5.86 10.65 3.56
N CYS A 70 -6.17 9.37 3.73
CA CYS A 70 -5.92 8.36 2.70
C CYS A 70 -6.73 8.62 1.43
N ASP A 71 -8.01 9.01 1.56
CA ASP A 71 -8.87 9.34 0.41
C ASP A 71 -8.29 10.50 -0.40
N HIS A 72 -7.77 11.53 0.28
CA HIS A 72 -7.12 12.67 -0.34
C HIS A 72 -5.84 12.26 -1.10
N TYR A 73 -4.90 11.59 -0.44
CA TYR A 73 -3.62 11.24 -1.06
C TYR A 73 -3.77 10.13 -2.10
N HIS A 74 -4.71 9.18 -1.94
CA HIS A 74 -4.99 8.18 -2.97
C HIS A 74 -5.39 8.82 -4.29
N ALA A 75 -6.24 9.86 -4.25
CA ALA A 75 -6.62 10.62 -5.45
C ALA A 75 -5.41 11.33 -6.08
N ILE A 76 -4.57 11.99 -5.27
CA ILE A 76 -3.33 12.65 -5.75
C ILE A 76 -2.40 11.65 -6.44
N HIS A 77 -2.14 10.50 -5.82
CA HIS A 77 -1.29 9.46 -6.41
C HIS A 77 -1.83 8.98 -7.75
N ARG A 78 -3.13 8.63 -7.80
CA ARG A 78 -3.79 8.20 -9.04
C ARG A 78 -3.64 9.25 -10.14
N ASP A 79 -3.88 10.52 -9.83
CA ASP A 79 -3.86 11.60 -10.83
C ASP A 79 -2.43 11.88 -11.34
N ILE A 80 -1.42 11.80 -10.46
CA ILE A 80 -0.01 11.87 -10.86
C ILE A 80 0.38 10.69 -11.75
N TYR A 81 0.04 9.46 -11.39
CA TYR A 81 0.38 8.29 -12.21
C TYR A 81 -0.32 8.32 -13.57
N LYS A 82 -1.57 8.80 -13.61
CA LYS A 82 -2.27 9.06 -14.87
C LYS A 82 -1.55 10.12 -15.70
N TRP A 83 -1.07 11.21 -15.10
CA TRP A 83 -0.31 12.25 -15.78
C TRP A 83 1.02 11.75 -16.36
N PHE A 84 1.71 10.87 -15.64
CA PHE A 84 2.92 10.17 -16.13
C PHE A 84 2.61 9.05 -17.15
N ASN A 85 1.35 8.84 -17.52
CA ASN A 85 0.91 7.81 -18.44
C ASN A 85 1.28 6.38 -17.98
N ILE A 86 1.22 6.13 -16.67
CA ILE A 86 1.38 4.79 -16.11
C ILE A 86 0.12 3.98 -16.38
N ASP A 87 0.28 2.80 -16.98
CA ASP A 87 -0.81 1.98 -17.52
C ASP A 87 -1.09 0.75 -16.64
N PHE A 88 -1.57 1.03 -15.42
CA PHE A 88 -2.10 0.01 -14.52
C PHE A 88 -3.43 -0.54 -15.06
N ASP A 89 -3.60 -1.86 -15.00
CA ASP A 89 -4.89 -2.50 -15.22
C ASP A 89 -5.84 -2.29 -14.01
N TYR A 90 -5.28 -2.15 -12.81
CA TYR A 90 -6.01 -1.78 -11.61
C TYR A 90 -5.11 -1.02 -10.61
N PHE A 91 -5.62 0.10 -10.10
CA PHE A 91 -4.98 0.88 -9.04
C PHE A 91 -5.89 0.91 -7.81
N GLY A 92 -5.61 0.03 -6.86
CA GLY A 92 -6.42 -0.20 -5.67
C GLY A 92 -5.89 0.50 -4.42
N ARG A 93 -6.27 -0.03 -3.26
CA ARG A 93 -5.85 0.48 -1.94
C ARG A 93 -5.99 -0.58 -0.85
N THR A 94 -5.22 -0.48 0.23
CA THR A 94 -5.23 -1.51 1.29
C THR A 94 -6.44 -1.41 2.23
N SER A 95 -7.12 -0.26 2.33
CA SER A 95 -8.31 -0.11 3.21
C SER A 95 -9.63 -0.71 2.69
N THR A 96 -9.57 -1.69 1.80
CA THR A 96 -10.78 -2.37 1.31
C THR A 96 -11.22 -3.51 2.23
N PRO A 97 -12.53 -3.77 2.38
CA PRO A 97 -13.02 -4.91 3.16
C PRO A 97 -12.44 -6.24 2.69
N LYS A 98 -12.22 -6.41 1.38
CA LYS A 98 -11.67 -7.64 0.82
C LYS A 98 -10.20 -7.86 1.23
N GLN A 99 -9.41 -6.78 1.29
CA GLN A 99 -8.04 -6.87 1.81
C GLN A 99 -8.02 -7.30 3.27
N THR A 100 -8.91 -6.74 4.10
CA THR A 100 -9.05 -7.14 5.51
C THR A 100 -9.38 -8.63 5.65
N GLU A 101 -10.33 -9.14 4.85
CA GLU A 101 -10.68 -10.56 4.83
C GLU A 101 -9.47 -11.44 4.49
N ILE A 102 -8.74 -11.12 3.42
CA ILE A 102 -7.57 -11.88 2.95
C ILE A 102 -6.46 -11.88 4.01
N VAL A 103 -6.13 -10.71 4.57
CA VAL A 103 -5.04 -10.59 5.56
C VAL A 103 -5.38 -11.36 6.84
N GLN A 104 -6.62 -11.27 7.32
CA GLN A 104 -7.04 -12.02 8.50
C GLN A 104 -7.10 -13.52 8.25
N ASP A 105 -7.49 -13.98 7.05
CA ASP A 105 -7.44 -15.40 6.68
C ASP A 105 -5.99 -15.92 6.66
N ILE A 106 -5.04 -15.16 6.08
CA ILE A 106 -3.62 -15.50 6.10
C ILE A 106 -3.11 -15.61 7.54
N PHE A 107 -3.39 -14.61 8.38
CA PHE A 107 -2.99 -14.61 9.78
C PHE A 107 -3.54 -15.83 10.53
N ARG A 108 -4.86 -16.10 10.42
CA ARG A 108 -5.52 -17.23 11.07
C ARG A 108 -4.90 -18.56 10.67
N ARG A 109 -4.62 -18.76 9.38
CA ARG A 109 -3.95 -19.99 8.92
C ARG A 109 -2.54 -20.11 9.47
N CYS A 110 -1.78 -19.02 9.56
CA CYS A 110 -0.46 -19.06 10.19
C CYS A 110 -0.57 -19.48 11.67
N ASP A 111 -1.54 -18.93 12.39
CA ASP A 111 -1.80 -19.22 13.80
C ASP A 111 -2.24 -20.68 14.00
N GLU A 112 -3.22 -21.15 13.23
CA GLU A 112 -3.73 -22.53 13.26
C GLU A 112 -2.65 -23.59 12.93
N ASN A 113 -1.64 -23.23 12.13
CA ASN A 113 -0.51 -24.10 11.82
C ASN A 113 0.65 -23.98 12.84
N GLY A 114 0.47 -23.21 13.92
CA GLY A 114 1.48 -23.03 14.97
C GLY A 114 2.69 -22.19 14.54
N PHE A 115 2.54 -21.34 13.51
CA PHE A 115 3.60 -20.43 13.05
C PHE A 115 3.57 -19.07 13.76
N ILE A 116 2.59 -18.82 14.62
CA ILE A 116 2.49 -17.61 15.44
C ILE A 116 2.83 -17.97 16.89
N THR A 117 3.64 -17.14 17.53
CA THR A 117 3.99 -17.26 18.95
C THR A 117 3.79 -15.93 19.64
N GLU A 118 3.07 -15.94 20.75
CA GLU A 118 2.91 -14.77 21.60
C GLU A 118 4.14 -14.60 22.52
N LYS A 119 4.58 -13.35 22.68
CA LYS A 119 5.69 -12.98 23.55
C LYS A 119 5.41 -11.62 24.16
N GLU A 120 5.75 -11.48 25.44
CA GLU A 120 5.78 -10.18 26.11
C GLU A 120 7.08 -9.44 25.76
N THR A 121 6.97 -8.15 25.49
CA THR A 121 8.10 -7.28 25.19
C THR A 121 7.93 -5.94 25.90
N GLU A 122 9.05 -5.33 26.29
CA GLU A 122 9.06 -3.97 26.82
C GLU A 122 9.03 -2.97 25.67
N GLN A 123 8.12 -2.00 25.73
CA GLN A 123 7.98 -0.93 24.75
C GLN A 123 7.81 0.42 25.44
N LEU A 124 8.29 1.49 24.81
CA LEU A 124 8.11 2.85 25.32
C LEU A 124 6.62 3.23 25.24
N TYR A 125 6.10 3.82 26.30
CA TYR A 125 4.69 4.24 26.39
C TYR A 125 4.61 5.70 26.85
N CYS A 126 3.70 6.47 26.24
CA CYS A 126 3.46 7.87 26.60
C CYS A 126 2.13 8.02 27.36
N PRO A 127 2.15 8.27 28.68
CA PRO A 127 0.93 8.41 29.48
C PRO A 127 0.06 9.61 29.08
N LYS A 128 0.65 10.65 28.50
CA LYS A 128 -0.08 11.83 28.04
C LYS A 128 -0.85 11.57 26.75
N CYS A 129 -0.33 10.69 25.90
CA CYS A 129 -0.89 10.38 24.58
C CYS A 129 -1.71 9.08 24.57
N ASP A 130 -1.74 8.37 25.70
CA ASP A 130 -2.38 7.06 25.91
C ASP A 130 -2.05 6.04 24.80
N ARG A 131 -0.76 5.87 24.50
CA ARG A 131 -0.31 4.96 23.44
C ARG A 131 1.15 4.53 23.60
N PHE A 132 1.47 3.37 23.01
CA PHE A 132 2.84 2.95 22.77
C PHE A 132 3.50 3.83 21.69
N LEU A 133 4.80 4.05 21.85
CA LEU A 133 5.62 4.79 20.90
C LEU A 133 6.26 3.77 19.96
N ALA A 134 5.88 3.83 18.68
CA ALA A 134 6.62 3.13 17.64
C ALA A 134 8.02 3.74 17.49
N ASP A 135 8.97 2.93 17.04
CA ASP A 135 10.36 3.33 16.74
C ASP A 135 10.47 4.53 15.79
#